data_AF-A0A6G2QRK7-F1
#
_entry.id   AF-A0A6G2QRK7-F1
#
_cell.length_a   1.000
_cell.length_b   1.000
_cell.length_c   1.000
_cell.angle_alpha   90.00
_cell.angle_beta   90.00
_cell.angle_gamma   90.00
#
_symmetry.space_group_name_H-M   'P 1'
#
loop_
_entity.id
_entity.type
_entity.pdbx_description
1 polymer ?
#
loop_
_entity_poly.entity_id
_entity_poly.type
_entity_poly.pdbx_seq_one_letter_code
_entity_poly.pdbx_strand_id
1 'polypeptide(L)'
;MRDWWRDLNDLVLPAECGGCGRPRTVLCARCRTALSGAAPRRVRPVPEPPGLPSVHAAARYADEVRAALLAHKERGVLSLAGPL
;
A
#
# COMPACT_ATOMS: atom_id res chain seq x y z
N MET A 1 17.25 7.67 -16.17
CA MET A 1 18.40 7.13 -15.38
C MET A 1 17.99 6.64 -13.99
N ARG A 2 17.22 7.38 -13.19
CA ARG A 2 16.85 6.96 -11.81
C ARG A 2 16.01 5.67 -11.75
N ASP A 3 15.13 5.44 -12.72
CA ASP A 3 14.24 4.26 -12.70
C ASP A 3 15.02 2.98 -13.05
N TRP A 4 15.91 3.04 -14.04
CA TRP A 4 16.81 1.93 -14.40
C TRP A 4 17.73 1.48 -13.26
N TRP A 5 18.21 2.43 -12.45
CA TRP A 5 18.99 2.12 -11.25
C TRP A 5 18.15 1.47 -10.15
N ARG A 6 16.85 1.75 -10.10
CA ARG A 6 15.91 1.17 -9.14
C ARG A 6 15.59 -0.28 -9.52
N ASP A 7 15.38 -0.54 -10.81
CA ASP A 7 15.16 -1.89 -11.35
C ASP A 7 16.36 -2.81 -11.13
N LEU A 8 17.59 -2.31 -11.33
CA LEU A 8 18.82 -3.05 -11.03
C LEU A 8 18.98 -3.30 -9.52
N ASN A 9 18.56 -2.36 -8.68
CA ASN A 9 18.61 -2.53 -7.23
C ASN A 9 17.67 -3.63 -6.75
N ASP A 10 16.47 -3.75 -7.32
CA ASP A 10 15.54 -4.85 -7.02
C ASP A 10 16.09 -6.23 -7.41
N LEU A 11 17.06 -6.27 -8.35
CA LEU A 11 17.73 -7.50 -8.75
C LEU A 11 18.89 -7.91 -7.82
N VAL A 12 19.57 -6.93 -7.21
CA VAL A 12 20.82 -7.13 -6.44
C VAL A 12 20.60 -7.01 -4.92
N LEU A 13 19.68 -6.17 -4.47
CA LEU A 13 19.35 -5.98 -3.06
C LEU A 13 18.15 -6.83 -2.65
N PRO A 14 18.15 -7.38 -1.41
CA PRO A 14 17.00 -8.11 -0.92
C PRO A 14 15.79 -7.19 -0.81
N ALA A 15 14.69 -7.59 -1.44
CA ALA A 15 13.43 -6.83 -1.45
C ALA A 15 13.03 -6.31 -0.06
N GLU A 16 12.65 -5.03 0.01
CA GLU A 16 12.15 -4.39 1.23
C GLU A 16 10.62 -4.34 1.24
N CYS A 17 10.04 -4.38 2.44
CA CYS A 17 8.60 -4.31 2.60
C CYS A 17 8.11 -2.92 2.18
N GLY A 18 7.28 -2.82 1.15
CA GLY A 18 6.78 -1.53 0.64
C GLY A 18 6.00 -0.69 1.67
N GLY A 19 5.52 -1.30 2.75
CA GLY A 19 4.90 -0.65 3.90
C GLY A 19 5.87 -0.14 4.96
N CYS A 20 6.64 -1.03 5.61
CA CYS A 20 7.47 -0.70 6.77
C CYS A 20 9.00 -0.71 6.53
N GLY A 21 9.46 -1.06 5.33
CA GLY A 21 10.89 -1.12 4.99
C GLY A 21 11.64 -2.35 5.53
N ARG A 22 10.96 -3.32 6.16
CA ARG A 22 11.63 -4.54 6.65
C ARG A 22 12.28 -5.31 5.48
N PRO A 23 13.54 -5.75 5.59
CA PRO A 23 14.23 -6.45 4.50
C PRO A 23 13.68 -7.86 4.28
N ARG A 24 13.98 -8.42 3.10
CA ARG A 24 13.71 -9.80 2.65
C ARG A 24 12.23 -10.15 2.44
N THR A 25 11.35 -9.17 2.26
CA THR A 25 9.94 -9.42 1.93
C THR A 25 9.33 -8.22 1.25
N VAL A 26 8.59 -8.41 0.15
CA VAL A 26 7.90 -7.31 -0.55
C VAL A 26 6.73 -6.75 0.26
N LEU A 27 6.06 -7.59 1.06
CA LEU A 27 5.00 -7.19 1.98
C LEU A 27 4.94 -8.13 3.20
N CYS A 28 5.40 -7.64 4.35
CA CYS A 28 5.39 -8.43 5.57
C CYS A 28 3.96 -8.68 6.11
N ALA A 29 3.80 -9.71 6.95
CA ALA A 29 2.51 -10.09 7.53
C ALA A 29 1.81 -8.92 8.26
N ARG A 30 2.54 -8.12 9.05
CA ARG A 30 1.98 -6.93 9.74
C ARG A 30 1.37 -5.93 8.75
N CYS A 31 2.11 -5.57 7.71
CA CYS A 31 1.62 -4.61 6.70
C CYS A 31 0.47 -5.20 5.88
N ARG A 32 0.49 -6.52 5.62
CA ARG A 32 -0.65 -7.22 5.01
C ARG A 32 -1.90 -7.14 5.89
N THR A 33 -1.78 -7.42 7.17
CA THR A 33 -2.90 -7.27 8.13
C THR A 33 -3.37 -5.83 8.24
N ALA A 34 -2.47 -4.84 8.20
CA ALA A 34 -2.85 -3.43 8.21
C ALA A 34 -3.63 -3.02 6.94
N LEU A 35 -3.33 -3.62 5.78
CA LEU A 35 -4.00 -3.35 4.52
C LEU A 35 -5.36 -4.07 4.37
N SER A 36 -5.44 -5.33 4.79
CA SER A 36 -6.58 -6.21 4.46
C SER A 36 -7.10 -7.03 5.63
N GLY A 37 -6.60 -6.83 6.85
CA GLY A 37 -6.99 -7.60 8.03
C GLY A 37 -8.27 -7.11 8.70
N ALA A 38 -8.72 -5.90 8.38
CA ALA A 38 -9.98 -5.34 8.88
C ALA A 38 -11.08 -5.46 7.82
N ALA A 39 -12.32 -5.69 8.27
CA ALA A 39 -13.48 -5.57 7.40
C ALA A 39 -13.65 -4.12 6.90
N PRO A 40 -14.04 -3.91 5.62
CA PRO A 40 -14.37 -2.57 5.14
C PRO A 40 -15.44 -1.90 6.00
N ARG A 41 -15.26 -0.61 6.28
CA ARG A 41 -16.17 0.16 7.15
C ARG A 41 -16.70 1.41 6.46
N ARG A 42 -17.91 1.84 6.83
CA ARG A 42 -18.49 3.11 6.35
C ARG A 42 -17.63 4.28 6.84
N VAL A 43 -17.29 5.20 5.95
CA VAL A 43 -16.55 6.43 6.25
C VAL A 43 -17.30 7.64 5.70
N ARG A 44 -17.31 8.74 6.46
CA ARG A 44 -17.95 9.99 6.04
C ARG A 44 -17.25 11.20 6.69
N PRO A 45 -17.19 12.35 6.01
CA PRO A 45 -16.85 13.62 6.64
C PRO A 45 -17.87 14.01 7.72
N VAL A 46 -17.45 14.89 8.64
CA VAL A 46 -18.34 15.48 9.64
C VAL A 46 -18.24 17.01 9.53
N PRO A 47 -19.33 17.71 9.13
CA PRO A 47 -20.63 17.18 8.72
C PRO A 47 -20.61 16.41 7.39
N GLU A 48 -21.58 15.53 7.16
CA GLU A 48 -21.73 14.77 5.90
C GLU A 48 -22.36 15.69 4.83
N PRO A 49 -21.70 15.90 3.66
CA PRO A 49 -22.25 16.75 2.61
C PRO A 49 -23.48 16.11 1.95
N PRO A 50 -24.52 16.89 1.59
CA PRO A 50 -25.69 16.37 0.90
C PRO A 50 -25.33 15.67 -0.42
N GLY A 51 -25.95 14.53 -0.68
CA GLY A 51 -25.75 13.77 -1.92
C GLY A 51 -24.49 12.89 -1.95
N LEU A 52 -23.72 12.80 -0.85
CA LEU A 52 -22.58 11.89 -0.79
C LEU A 52 -23.07 10.42 -0.85
N PRO A 53 -22.58 9.60 -1.80
CA PRO A 53 -22.91 8.18 -1.82
C PRO A 53 -22.31 7.45 -0.62
N SER A 54 -22.77 6.23 -0.34
CA SER A 54 -22.20 5.41 0.73
C SER A 54 -20.73 5.07 0.46
N VAL A 55 -19.80 5.75 1.14
CA VAL A 55 -18.36 5.50 1.02
C VAL A 55 -17.91 4.48 2.06
N HIS A 56 -17.15 3.48 1.61
CA HIS A 56 -16.51 2.49 2.46
C HIS A 56 -14.99 2.52 2.28
N ALA A 57 -14.24 2.31 3.36
CA ALA A 57 -12.79 2.21 3.34
C ALA A 57 -12.33 0.88 3.94
N ALA A 58 -11.40 0.21 3.26
CA ALA A 58 -10.76 -1.02 3.74
C ALA A 58 -9.72 -0.75 4.85
N ALA A 59 -9.04 0.40 4.79
CA ALA A 59 -8.01 0.78 5.74
C ALA A 59 -7.94 2.30 5.94
N ARG A 60 -7.28 2.74 7.01
CA ARG A 60 -6.91 4.16 7.17
C ARG A 60 -5.73 4.44 6.24
N TYR A 61 -5.82 5.49 5.44
CA TYR A 61 -4.70 5.93 4.59
C TYR A 61 -3.66 6.69 5.43
N ALA A 62 -2.83 5.95 6.15
CA ALA A 62 -1.77 6.47 7.00
C ALA A 62 -0.58 5.49 7.04
N ASP A 63 0.58 5.97 7.50
CA ASP A 63 1.75 5.16 7.86
C ASP A 63 2.10 4.07 6.83
N GLU A 64 2.19 2.80 7.26
CA GLU A 64 2.60 1.70 6.41
C GLU A 64 1.58 1.38 5.30
N VAL A 65 0.29 1.62 5.54
CA VAL A 65 -0.76 1.46 4.51
C VAL A 65 -0.54 2.48 3.40
N ARG A 66 -0.30 3.75 3.75
CA ARG A 66 0.02 4.80 2.80
C ARG A 66 1.32 4.47 2.05
N ALA A 67 2.36 4.06 2.76
CA ALA A 67 3.66 3.73 2.16
C ALA A 67 3.54 2.60 1.13
N ALA A 68 2.82 1.52 1.46
CA ALA A 68 2.60 0.39 0.56
C ALA A 68 1.79 0.76 -0.69
N LEU A 69 0.73 1.57 -0.54
CA LEU A 69 -0.05 2.04 -1.67
C LEU A 69 0.78 2.92 -2.63
N LEU A 70 1.62 3.81 -2.08
CA LEU A 70 2.53 4.62 -2.89
C LEU A 70 3.66 3.79 -3.52
N ALA A 71 4.14 2.75 -2.84
CA ALA A 71 5.11 1.83 -3.39
C ALA A 71 4.57 1.16 -4.65
N HIS A 72 3.32 0.69 -4.59
CA HIS A 72 2.67 0.03 -5.71
C HIS A 72 2.31 1.00 -6.84
N LYS A 73 1.59 2.09 -6.53
CA LYS A 73 1.01 2.98 -7.56
C LYS A 73 2.02 3.90 -8.22
N GLU A 74 2.92 4.47 -7.42
CA GLU A 74 3.77 5.57 -7.87
C GLU A 74 5.23 5.14 -8.06
N ARG A 75 5.68 4.11 -7.34
CA ARG A 75 7.07 3.63 -7.40
C ARG A 75 7.25 2.32 -8.16
N GLY A 76 6.17 1.77 -8.72
CA GLY A 76 6.25 0.60 -9.61
C GLY A 76 6.55 -0.73 -8.91
N VAL A 77 6.33 -0.86 -7.60
CA VAL A 77 6.50 -2.14 -6.89
C VAL A 77 5.29 -3.04 -7.18
N LEU A 78 5.24 -3.59 -8.39
CA LEU A 78 4.10 -4.36 -8.89
C LEU A 78 3.90 -5.69 -8.17
N SER A 79 4.99 -6.26 -7.64
CA SER A 79 4.98 -7.51 -6.84
C SER A 79 4.16 -7.43 -5.54
N LEU A 80 3.70 -6.24 -5.15
CA LEU A 80 2.76 -6.06 -4.04
C LEU A 80 1.35 -6.59 -4.34
N ALA A 81 0.99 -6.77 -5.62
CA ALA A 81 -0.28 -7.33 -6.05
C ALA A 81 -0.06 -8.55 -6.95
N GLY A 82 -1.00 -9.49 -6.91
CA GLY A 82 -1.04 -10.56 -7.90
C GLY A 82 -1.59 -10.07 -9.25
N PRO A 83 -1.46 -10.87 -10.33
CA PRO A 83 -2.15 -10.61 -11.58
C PRO A 83 -3.66 -10.43 -11.38
N LEU A 84 -4.27 -9.53 -12.15
CA LEU A 84 -5.71 -9.24 -12.16
C LEU A 84 -6.44 -10.06 -13.22
#